data_AF-A0A518GWA0-F1
#
_entry.id   AF-A0A518GWA0-F1
#
_cell.length_a   1.000
_cell.length_b   1.000
_cell.length_c   1.000
_cell.angle_alpha   90.00
_cell.angle_beta   90.00
_cell.angle_gamma   90.00
#
_symmetry.space_group_name_H-M   'P 1'
#
loop_
_entity.id
_entity.type
_entity.pdbx_description
1 polymer ?
#
loop_
_entity_poly.entity_id
_entity_poly.type
_entity_poly.pdbx_seq_one_letter_code
_entity_poly.pdbx_strand_id
1 'polypeptide(L)'
;MAKIRRVSGLRVRLGGLARSGWPPPGAATPPPPTRDVMRDLRIEPDGPGVLPIAEARDGSTCSDSRDETPGDAERAASAWFGVGPEAWGDG
;
A
#
# COMPACT_ATOMS: atom_id res chain seq x y z
N MET A 1 -21.05 -2.52 -1.14
CA MET A 1 -20.61 -2.20 0.23
C MET A 1 -20.28 -0.72 0.28
N ALA A 2 -20.68 -0.03 1.34
CA ALA A 2 -20.37 1.40 1.52
C ALA A 2 -18.87 1.55 1.82
N LYS A 3 -18.17 2.39 1.06
CA LYS A 3 -16.76 2.71 1.31
C LYS A 3 -16.72 3.79 2.39
N ILE A 4 -15.85 3.63 3.37
CA ILE A 4 -15.72 4.61 4.46
C ILE A 4 -14.87 5.77 3.95
N ARG A 5 -13.74 5.46 3.30
CA ARG A 5 -12.79 6.44 2.75
C ARG A 5 -12.10 5.91 1.51
N ARG A 6 -11.61 6.81 0.65
CA ARG A 6 -10.83 6.45 -0.54
C ARG A 6 -9.70 7.45 -0.83
N VAL A 7 -8.56 6.92 -1.27
CA VAL A 7 -7.49 7.66 -1.97
C VAL A 7 -7.34 7.06 -3.36
N SER A 8 -7.23 7.89 -4.39
CA SER A 8 -7.15 7.42 -5.78
C SER A 8 -5.89 7.91 -6.45
N GLY A 9 -5.23 7.04 -7.22
CA GLY A 9 -4.11 7.44 -8.08
C GLY A 9 -2.86 7.81 -7.30
N LEU A 10 -2.56 7.09 -6.22
CA LEU A 10 -1.33 7.27 -5.48
C LEU A 10 -0.16 6.64 -6.26
N ARG A 11 0.87 7.44 -6.57
CA ARG A 11 2.10 6.92 -7.16
C ARG A 11 2.98 6.33 -6.07
N VAL A 12 3.27 5.04 -6.14
CA VAL A 12 4.11 4.30 -5.19
C VAL A 12 5.27 3.62 -5.92
N ARG A 13 6.47 3.69 -5.36
CA ARG A 13 7.63 2.91 -5.83
C ARG A 13 7.73 1.61 -5.06
N LEU A 14 7.68 0.49 -5.77
CA LEU A 14 7.86 -0.85 -5.22
C LEU A 14 9.27 -1.37 -5.53
N GLY A 15 9.81 -2.20 -4.63
CA GLY A 15 11.14 -2.80 -4.77
C GLY A 15 12.25 -1.94 -4.16
N GLY A 16 13.47 -2.07 -4.67
CA GLY A 16 14.61 -1.25 -4.20
C GLY A 16 15.25 -1.70 -2.88
N LEU A 17 14.64 -2.62 -2.14
CA LEU A 17 15.21 -3.18 -0.91
C LEU A 17 16.25 -4.25 -1.24
N ALA A 18 17.48 -4.04 -0.76
CA ALA A 18 18.50 -5.08 -0.78
C ALA A 18 18.08 -6.23 0.13
N ARG A 19 18.14 -7.46 -0.38
CA ARG A 19 17.88 -8.67 0.41
C ARG A 19 19.22 -9.27 0.82
N SER A 20 19.42 -9.48 2.12
CA SER A 20 20.56 -10.26 2.60
C SER A 20 20.49 -11.69 2.05
N GLY A 21 21.63 -12.25 1.63
CA GLY A 21 21.70 -13.62 1.10
C GLY A 21 21.45 -13.74 -0.41
N TRP A 22 21.28 -12.63 -1.13
CA TRP A 22 21.27 -12.60 -2.58
C TRP A 22 22.02 -11.36 -3.10
N PRO A 23 22.89 -11.49 -4.11
CA PRO A 23 23.32 -12.72 -4.80
C PRO A 23 24.44 -13.46 -4.02
N PRO A 24 24.86 -14.67 -4.45
CA PRO A 24 25.97 -15.40 -3.82
C PRO A 24 27.27 -14.58 -3.76
N PRO A 25 28.19 -14.88 -2.83
CA PRO A 25 29.50 -14.22 -2.78
C PRO A 25 30.22 -14.29 -4.14
N GLY A 26 30.71 -13.14 -4.61
CA GLY A 26 31.42 -13.03 -5.89
C GLY A 26 30.52 -12.86 -7.13
N ALA A 27 29.19 -12.94 -6.98
CA ALA A 27 28.27 -12.59 -8.06
C ALA A 27 28.18 -11.07 -8.23
N ALA A 28 27.98 -10.61 -9.47
CA ALA A 28 27.61 -9.22 -9.72
C ALA A 28 26.27 -8.91 -9.04
N THR A 29 26.23 -7.85 -8.23
CA THR A 29 25.02 -7.39 -7.55
C THR A 29 24.45 -6.18 -8.29
N PRO A 30 23.56 -6.37 -9.28
CA PRO A 30 22.86 -5.24 -9.87
C PRO A 30 22.00 -4.56 -8.79
N PRO A 31 21.68 -3.26 -8.96
CA PRO A 31 20.76 -2.58 -8.04
C PRO A 31 19.42 -3.32 -8.01
N PRO A 32 18.77 -3.43 -6.83
CA PRO A 32 17.48 -4.10 -6.74
C PRO A 32 16.46 -3.45 -7.69
N PRO A 33 15.66 -4.26 -8.41
CA PRO A 33 14.69 -3.72 -9.35
C PRO A 33 13.68 -2.84 -8.61
N THR A 34 13.25 -1.77 -9.28
CA THR A 34 12.16 -0.92 -8.83
C THR A 34 11.13 -0.76 -9.93
N ARG A 35 9.88 -0.51 -9.54
CA ARG A 35 8.83 -0.08 -10.47
C ARG A 35 7.91 0.92 -9.80
N ASP A 36 7.46 1.91 -10.57
CA ASP A 36 6.42 2.83 -10.13
C ASP A 36 5.06 2.26 -10.52
N VAL A 37 4.12 2.27 -9.58
CA VAL A 37 2.74 1.83 -9.79
C VAL A 37 1.76 2.89 -9.29
N MET A 38 0.59 2.95 -9.92
CA MET A 38 -0.53 3.75 -9.44
C MET A 38 -1.43 2.86 -8.58
N ARG A 39 -1.64 3.22 -7.32
CA ARG A 39 -2.52 2.50 -6.40
C ARG A 39 -3.74 3.31 -6.02
N ASP A 40 -4.84 2.61 -5.83
CA ASP A 40 -6.02 3.13 -5.14
C ASP A 40 -6.05 2.48 -3.76
N LEU A 41 -6.35 3.28 -2.73
CA LEU A 41 -6.56 2.82 -1.37
C LEU A 41 -8.03 3.00 -1.02
N ARG A 42 -8.62 2.02 -0.36
CA ARG A 42 -10.00 2.07 0.13
C ARG A 42 -10.08 1.47 1.52
N ILE A 43 -10.91 2.05 2.36
CA ILE A 43 -11.24 1.49 3.67
C ILE A 43 -12.69 1.04 3.62
N GLU A 44 -12.91 -0.25 3.85
CA GLU A 44 -14.22 -0.89 3.86
C GLU A 44 -14.60 -1.35 5.28
N PRO A 45 -15.88 -1.39 5.65
CA PRO A 45 -16.30 -1.96 6.94
C PRO A 45 -16.12 -3.48 6.95
N ASP A 46 -15.53 -4.03 8.02
CA ASP A 46 -15.34 -5.48 8.23
C ASP A 46 -15.69 -5.90 9.67
N GLY A 47 -16.96 -6.20 9.88
CA GLY A 47 -17.49 -6.62 11.18
C GLY A 47 -17.28 -5.54 12.25
N PRO A 48 -16.59 -5.84 13.36
CA PRO A 48 -16.28 -4.86 14.39
C PRO A 48 -15.15 -3.88 14.01
N GLY A 49 -14.48 -4.09 12.88
CA GLY A 49 -13.35 -3.28 12.44
C GLY A 49 -13.46 -2.84 10.99
N VAL A 50 -12.31 -2.63 10.36
CA VAL A 50 -12.20 -2.17 8.98
C VAL A 50 -11.15 -2.96 8.20
N LEU A 51 -11.33 -2.96 6.89
CA LEU A 51 -10.46 -3.59 5.90
C LEU A 51 -9.91 -2.52 4.97
N PRO A 52 -8.72 -1.95 5.24
CA PRO A 52 -7.98 -1.22 4.23
C PRO A 52 -7.50 -2.17 3.13
N ILE A 53 -7.66 -1.72 1.89
CA ILE A 53 -7.20 -2.41 0.70
C ILE A 53 -6.40 -1.40 -0.13
N ALA A 54 -5.20 -1.80 -0.54
CA ALA A 54 -4.38 -1.06 -1.48
C ALA A 54 -4.15 -1.91 -2.74
N GLU A 55 -4.68 -1.43 -3.86
CA GLU A 55 -4.73 -2.16 -5.12
C GLU A 55 -4.05 -1.34 -6.23
N ALA A 56 -3.16 -1.95 -6.99
CA ALA A 56 -2.58 -1.31 -8.16
C ALA A 56 -3.60 -1.29 -9.30
N ARG A 57 -3.74 -0.15 -9.98
CA ARG A 57 -4.69 0.03 -11.09
C ARG A 57 -4.42 -0.86 -12.29
N ASP A 58 -3.18 -1.32 -12.43
CA ASP A 58 -2.75 -2.27 -13.46
C ASP A 58 -3.01 -3.73 -13.06
N GLY A 59 -3.61 -3.98 -11.89
CA GLY A 59 -3.87 -5.31 -11.35
C GLY A 59 -2.63 -6.06 -10.89
N SER A 60 -1.45 -5.42 -10.90
CA SER A 60 -0.19 -6.12 -10.65
C SER A 60 0.05 -6.49 -9.19
N THR A 61 -0.64 -5.82 -8.25
CA THR A 61 -0.56 -6.10 -6.82
C THR A 61 -1.86 -5.72 -6.12
N CYS A 62 -2.24 -6.51 -5.13
CA CYS A 62 -3.27 -6.18 -4.15
C CYS A 62 -2.75 -6.56 -2.76
N SER A 63 -3.06 -5.74 -1.77
CA SER A 63 -2.69 -5.97 -0.37
C SER A 63 -3.80 -5.46 0.53
N ASP A 64 -4.16 -6.24 1.52
CA ASP A 64 -5.09 -5.88 2.57
C ASP A 64 -4.45 -6.07 3.95
N SER A 65 -5.03 -5.40 4.95
CA SER A 65 -4.77 -5.62 6.36
C SER A 65 -6.08 -5.48 7.12
N ARG A 66 -6.09 -5.88 8.40
CA ARG A 66 -7.24 -5.71 9.27
C ARG A 66 -6.88 -4.74 10.37
N ASP A 67 -7.71 -3.71 10.53
CA ASP A 67 -7.55 -2.69 11.56
C ASP A 67 -8.82 -2.56 12.40
N GLU A 68 -8.66 -2.08 13.63
CA GLU A 68 -9.78 -1.91 14.56
C GLU A 68 -10.63 -0.69 14.20
N THR A 69 -10.02 0.38 13.70
CA THR A 69 -10.71 1.65 13.38
C THR A 69 -10.26 2.24 12.05
N PRO A 70 -11.09 3.08 11.39
CA PRO A 70 -10.66 3.85 10.23
C PRO A 70 -9.40 4.70 10.48
N GLY A 71 -9.26 5.27 11.68
CA GLY A 71 -8.09 6.08 12.03
C GLY A 71 -6.79 5.28 12.13
N ASP A 72 -6.85 4.02 12.53
CA ASP A 72 -5.69 3.14 12.54
C ASP A 72 -5.27 2.76 11.11
N ALA A 73 -6.26 2.46 10.25
CA ALA A 73 -6.04 2.22 8.83
C ALA A 73 -5.44 3.45 8.11
N GLU A 74 -5.94 4.65 8.39
CA GLU A 74 -5.37 5.90 7.86
C GLU A 74 -3.91 6.11 8.34
N ARG A 75 -3.61 5.80 9.61
CA ARG A 75 -2.24 5.88 10.16
C ARG A 75 -1.30 4.87 9.52
N ALA A 76 -1.75 3.62 9.32
CA ALA A 76 -0.98 2.60 8.63
C ALA A 76 -0.70 3.00 7.17
N ALA A 77 -1.72 3.50 6.47
CA ALA A 77 -1.56 4.01 5.10
C ALA A 77 -0.58 5.19 5.01
N SER A 78 -0.58 6.08 6.00
CA SER A 78 0.40 7.16 6.10
C SER A 78 1.81 6.62 6.27
N ALA A 79 2.00 5.65 7.16
CA ALA A 79 3.31 5.03 7.41
C ALA A 79 3.85 4.24 6.19
N TRP A 80 2.97 3.53 5.47
CA TRP A 80 3.40 2.65 4.37
C TRP A 80 3.50 3.37 3.02
N PHE A 81 2.64 4.36 2.80
CA PHE A 81 2.49 4.98 1.48
C PHE A 81 2.65 6.50 1.49
N GLY A 82 2.90 7.12 2.65
CA GLY A 82 3.10 8.57 2.77
C GLY A 82 1.83 9.38 2.50
N VAL A 83 0.65 8.77 2.69
CA VAL A 83 -0.65 9.42 2.46
C VAL A 83 -1.01 10.29 3.67
N GLY A 84 -1.24 11.57 3.42
CA GLY A 84 -1.74 12.51 4.43
C GLY A 84 -3.26 12.43 4.60
N PRO A 85 -3.81 12.91 5.73
CA PRO A 85 -5.25 12.94 5.99
C PRO A 85 -6.05 13.69 4.91
N GLU A 86 -5.46 14.71 4.30
CA GLU A 86 -6.06 15.52 3.23
C GLU A 86 -6.25 14.79 1.90
N ALA A 87 -5.57 13.66 1.70
CA ALA A 87 -5.68 12.87 0.48
C ALA A 87 -6.92 11.94 0.47
N TRP A 88 -7.56 11.77 1.62
CA TRP A 88 -8.76 10.94 1.76
C TRP A 88 -10.01 11.70 1.36
N GLY A 89 -10.74 11.16 0.39
CA GLY A 89 -12.10 11.56 0.08
C GLY A 89 -13.13 10.62 0.71
N ASP A 90 -14.36 11.09 0.78
CA ASP A 90 -15.51 10.24 1.12
C ASP A 90 -15.75 9.21 0.00
N GLY A 91 -16.18 8.01 0.41
CA GLY A 91 -16.21 6.80 -0.40
C GLY A 91 -17.54 6.49 -1.09
#